data_AF-A0A7X7Z2Q4-F1
#
_entry.id   AF-A0A7X7Z2Q4-F1
#
_cell.length_a   1.000
_cell.length_b   1.000
_cell.length_c   1.000
_cell.angle_alpha   90.00
_cell.angle_beta   90.00
_cell.angle_gamma   90.00
#
_symmetry.space_group_name_H-M   'P 1'
#
loop_
_entity.id
_entity.type
_entity.pdbx_description
1 polymer ?
#
loop_
_entity_poly.entity_id
_entity_poly.type
_entity_poly.pdbx_seq_one_letter_code
_entity_poly.pdbx_strand_id
1 'polypeptide(L)'
;MKTRWLGLLIMACCTILIDCSTDDDDPSTSSGQADDDNDDASGVDDDSAADDDGGGTDDDLGDDDLTDDDTDLPDYGYEPPVPSDEIGIFAAQTGGDDAPGTMAQPVRTIGRAMELAFAADKAVFVARGHYREAVQAVASLYGGYEEAGWTRDLAANATYIEAPLDRAGVTASGTAARGELVVEGFHVQGGFAQDTSIGVDIRRDEVTLRWNDIAAGTVWTYGGGGLSYGVSVGDSAAVLIVDNDIRAGKVFAPASYAQPVGVNLDAGAAVTLVGNRIRGGAVLLSLDELSIAVQNRSELPVVLVNNQLATAPSPYAYGFSTYTGGLLAHNTIVIRDAQYLSYAVVINQSLIDPEAQLVLVNNIFSMGAQPNGRPVALCSWIKHDRITAVGNDFHGPAGFHLIEADLAYFDNPERVNACRWTGCREAHDNLSAAPEFVGGGDYHLTAGSPCRDAGIDPTPWYDELWVRYDLDGNPRPWGPGWDIGMDEYKGP
;
A
#
# COMPACT_ATOMS: atom_id res chain seq x y z
N MET A 1 10.61 66.07 -17.24
CA MET A 1 11.53 65.02 -17.76
C MET A 1 11.68 63.97 -16.68
N LYS A 2 11.28 62.73 -16.96
CA LYS A 2 11.20 61.60 -16.03
C LYS A 2 12.58 60.94 -15.92
N THR A 3 13.07 60.72 -14.70
CA THR A 3 14.27 59.90 -14.44
C THR A 3 13.82 58.68 -13.65
N ARG A 4 14.02 57.50 -14.25
CA ARG A 4 13.77 56.17 -13.66
C ARG A 4 14.91 55.83 -12.71
N TRP A 5 14.59 55.36 -11.51
CA TRP A 5 15.51 54.64 -10.64
C TRP A 5 15.09 53.17 -10.59
N LEU A 6 16.05 52.30 -10.86
CA LEU A 6 15.97 50.85 -10.85
C LEU A 6 16.24 50.40 -9.40
N GLY A 7 15.23 49.82 -8.74
CA GLY A 7 15.37 49.25 -7.39
C GLY A 7 15.70 47.77 -7.49
N LEU A 8 16.95 47.43 -7.20
CA LEU A 8 17.48 46.08 -7.02
C LEU A 8 16.94 45.52 -5.68
N LEU A 9 16.15 44.45 -5.72
CA LEU A 9 15.64 43.78 -4.51
C LEU A 9 16.69 42.74 -4.06
N ILE A 10 17.43 43.05 -3.00
CA ILE A 10 18.26 42.10 -2.26
C ILE A 10 17.37 41.48 -1.19
N MET A 11 17.00 40.21 -1.35
CA MET A 11 16.26 39.45 -0.35
C MET A 11 17.26 39.01 0.74
N ALA A 12 17.22 39.68 1.88
CA ALA A 12 18.02 39.35 3.04
C ALA A 12 17.47 38.10 3.72
N CYS A 13 18.34 37.09 3.85
CA CYS A 13 18.11 35.87 4.60
C CYS A 13 17.96 36.22 6.09
N CYS A 14 16.78 35.96 6.67
CA CYS A 14 16.50 36.17 8.07
C CYS A 14 16.83 34.87 8.83
N THR A 15 18.04 34.79 9.37
CA THR A 15 18.42 33.80 10.39
C THR A 15 17.78 34.18 11.71
N ILE A 16 16.76 33.43 12.12
CA ILE A 16 16.26 33.42 13.50
C ILE A 16 17.19 32.50 14.29
N LEU A 17 17.99 33.09 15.17
CA LEU A 17 18.73 32.40 16.22
C LEU A 17 17.74 32.07 17.34
N ILE A 18 17.47 30.78 17.55
CA ILE A 18 16.82 30.29 18.77
C ILE A 18 17.91 30.15 19.83
N ASP A 19 17.73 30.91 20.91
CA ASP A 19 18.53 30.91 22.12
C ASP A 19 18.16 29.64 22.92
N CYS A 20 19.07 28.66 23.00
CA CYS A 20 18.96 27.56 23.94
C CYS A 20 19.57 28.01 25.26
N SER A 21 18.73 28.44 26.21
CA SER A 21 19.15 28.58 27.61
C SER A 21 19.34 27.19 28.22
N THR A 22 20.56 26.94 28.64
CA THR A 22 20.95 25.84 29.53
C THR A 22 20.40 26.10 30.93
N ASP A 23 19.45 25.30 31.38
CA ASP A 23 19.19 25.12 32.81
C ASP A 23 19.81 23.78 33.23
N ASP A 24 21.01 23.90 33.76
CA ASP A 24 21.56 23.01 34.78
C ASP A 24 20.76 23.23 36.07
N ASP A 25 20.21 22.17 36.66
CA ASP A 25 20.19 22.02 38.13
C ASP A 25 19.82 20.58 38.56
N ASP A 26 20.85 19.93 39.11
CA ASP A 26 20.86 19.11 40.34
C ASP A 26 20.52 17.60 40.30
N PRO A 27 21.52 16.72 40.51
CA PRO A 27 21.32 15.32 40.87
C PRO A 27 21.39 15.13 42.40
N SER A 28 20.24 14.97 43.06
CA SER A 28 20.20 14.57 44.48
C SER A 28 19.51 13.21 44.70
N THR A 29 20.35 12.21 44.94
CA THR A 29 20.25 11.17 45.98
C THR A 29 18.87 10.80 46.56
N SER A 30 18.43 9.56 46.28
CA SER A 30 17.93 8.61 47.29
C SER A 30 18.22 7.20 46.77
N SER A 31 19.16 6.41 47.31
CA SER A 31 19.18 5.71 48.60
C SER A 31 18.00 4.75 48.80
N GLY A 32 18.20 3.50 48.37
CA GLY A 32 17.84 2.31 49.12
C GLY A 32 16.39 1.83 49.04
N GLN A 33 16.20 0.65 48.43
CA GLN A 33 15.65 -0.49 49.16
C GLN A 33 15.99 -1.79 48.43
N ALA A 34 16.69 -2.66 49.17
CA ALA A 34 16.75 -4.08 48.92
C ALA A 34 15.53 -4.71 49.59
N ASP A 35 14.92 -5.69 48.91
CA ASP A 35 14.04 -6.76 49.38
C ASP A 35 14.08 -7.74 48.16
N ASP A 36 14.89 -8.80 48.10
CA ASP A 36 14.94 -10.03 48.91
C ASP A 36 13.54 -10.59 49.22
N ASP A 37 13.29 -11.80 48.67
CA ASP A 37 12.28 -12.84 48.95
C ASP A 37 11.84 -13.42 47.58
N ASN A 38 12.45 -14.48 47.01
CA ASN A 38 12.52 -15.88 47.46
C ASN A 38 11.19 -16.46 47.95
N ASP A 39 10.91 -17.70 47.50
CA ASP A 39 9.72 -18.53 47.72
C ASP A 39 8.68 -18.37 46.58
N ASP A 40 8.17 -19.40 45.90
CA ASP A 40 7.97 -20.76 46.38
C ASP A 40 7.84 -21.75 45.22
N ALA A 41 8.43 -22.91 45.41
CA ALA A 41 8.23 -24.08 44.59
C ALA A 41 6.89 -24.73 44.96
N SER A 42 6.09 -25.11 43.96
CA SER A 42 5.26 -26.30 44.12
C SER A 42 5.07 -26.97 42.76
N GLY A 43 5.79 -28.08 42.59
CA GLY A 43 5.43 -29.10 41.64
C GLY A 43 4.27 -29.91 42.18
N VAL A 44 3.21 -30.00 41.37
CA VAL A 44 2.19 -31.05 41.29
C VAL A 44 1.71 -30.91 39.83
N ASP A 45 1.86 -31.89 38.96
CA ASP A 45 0.82 -32.91 38.80
C ASP A 45 1.38 -34.27 38.38
N ASP A 46 1.11 -35.24 39.25
CA ASP A 46 1.20 -36.68 39.05
C ASP A 46 0.10 -37.15 38.09
N ASP A 47 0.53 -38.00 37.15
CA ASP A 47 -0.16 -39.13 36.54
C ASP A 47 -1.55 -39.52 37.10
N SER A 48 -2.55 -39.55 36.22
CA SER A 48 -3.56 -40.62 36.17
C SER A 48 -4.31 -40.52 34.84
N ALA A 49 -3.97 -41.38 33.87
CA ALA A 49 -4.60 -42.68 33.68
C ALA A 49 -6.07 -42.58 33.27
N ALA A 50 -6.30 -43.04 32.03
CA ALA A 50 -7.47 -43.77 31.54
C ALA A 50 -8.86 -43.18 31.82
N ASP A 51 -9.60 -42.97 30.74
CA ASP A 51 -11.05 -42.99 30.54
C ASP A 51 -11.31 -42.01 29.37
N ASP A 52 -12.07 -42.28 28.34
CA ASP A 52 -13.01 -43.34 28.06
C ASP A 52 -13.33 -43.26 26.56
N ASP A 53 -13.73 -44.39 26.00
CA ASP A 53 -14.17 -44.52 24.62
C ASP A 53 -15.43 -43.67 24.37
N GLY A 54 -15.31 -42.65 23.51
CA GLY A 54 -16.43 -41.82 23.08
C GLY A 54 -16.41 -41.63 21.57
N GLY A 55 -16.85 -42.65 20.83
CA GLY A 55 -17.04 -42.62 19.39
C GLY A 55 -18.10 -41.62 18.96
N GLY A 56 -17.73 -40.34 18.90
CA GLY A 56 -18.38 -39.33 18.08
C GLY A 56 -17.76 -39.41 16.69
N THR A 57 -18.45 -40.05 15.77
CA THR A 57 -18.21 -39.87 14.35
C THR A 57 -18.64 -38.43 14.03
N ASP A 58 -17.68 -37.50 14.04
CA ASP A 58 -17.88 -36.18 13.45
C ASP A 58 -18.00 -36.40 11.94
N ASP A 59 -19.26 -36.59 11.54
CA ASP A 59 -19.73 -36.84 10.18
C ASP A 59 -19.80 -35.53 9.37
N ASP A 60 -18.93 -34.56 9.64
CA ASP A 60 -18.81 -33.31 8.87
C ASP A 60 -18.00 -33.54 7.57
N LEU A 61 -18.09 -34.75 7.01
CA LEU A 61 -17.65 -35.08 5.65
C LEU A 61 -18.77 -34.84 4.63
N GLY A 62 -19.72 -33.95 4.94
CA GLY A 62 -20.93 -33.72 4.17
C GLY A 62 -21.25 -32.25 3.90
N ASP A 63 -20.31 -31.33 4.13
CA ASP A 63 -20.39 -29.99 3.54
C ASP A 63 -19.49 -29.95 2.30
N ASP A 64 -19.99 -30.61 1.25
CA ASP A 64 -19.44 -30.58 -0.09
C ASP A 64 -19.96 -29.36 -0.87
N ASP A 65 -20.10 -28.21 -0.19
CA ASP A 65 -20.25 -26.91 -0.85
C ASP A 65 -18.91 -26.47 -1.47
N LEU A 66 -18.38 -27.34 -2.33
CA LEU A 66 -17.36 -27.08 -3.35
C LEU A 66 -17.88 -26.10 -4.43
N THR A 67 -18.87 -25.27 -4.09
CA THR A 67 -19.36 -24.18 -4.92
C THR A 67 -19.25 -22.81 -4.28
N ASP A 68 -18.73 -22.71 -3.04
CA ASP A 68 -18.17 -21.43 -2.61
C ASP A 68 -16.76 -21.31 -3.17
N ASP A 69 -16.58 -20.24 -3.94
CA ASP A 69 -15.32 -19.69 -4.42
C ASP A 69 -14.56 -19.08 -3.23
N ASP A 70 -14.44 -19.87 -2.17
CA ASP A 70 -13.63 -19.59 -0.99
C ASP A 70 -12.17 -19.69 -1.44
N THR A 71 -11.70 -18.58 -2.01
CA THR A 71 -10.34 -18.17 -1.73
C THR A 71 -10.23 -18.12 -0.21
N ASP A 72 -9.73 -19.21 0.38
CA ASP A 72 -9.24 -19.35 1.76
C ASP A 72 -8.07 -18.37 2.01
N LEU A 73 -8.27 -17.10 1.67
CA LEU A 73 -7.50 -16.02 2.24
C LEU A 73 -7.66 -16.19 3.75
N PRO A 74 -6.56 -16.24 4.52
CA PRO A 74 -6.67 -16.30 5.96
C PRO A 74 -7.58 -15.15 6.31
N ASP A 75 -8.74 -15.46 6.88
CA ASP A 75 -9.55 -14.44 7.49
C ASP A 75 -8.59 -13.76 8.46
N TYR A 76 -8.22 -12.51 8.16
CA TYR A 76 -7.26 -11.74 8.95
C TYR A 76 -7.90 -11.33 10.30
N GLY A 77 -8.84 -12.15 10.80
CA GLY A 77 -9.76 -11.90 11.89
C GLY A 77 -10.76 -10.80 11.56
N TYR A 78 -11.00 -10.50 10.28
CA TYR A 78 -11.87 -9.43 9.87
C TYR A 78 -13.14 -9.95 9.18
N GLU A 79 -14.21 -9.96 9.96
CA GLU A 79 -15.56 -10.07 9.44
C GLU A 79 -16.19 -8.66 9.31
N PRO A 80 -16.72 -8.28 8.14
CA PRO A 80 -17.48 -7.04 8.02
C PRO A 80 -18.70 -7.08 8.96
N PRO A 81 -19.12 -5.93 9.53
CA PRO A 81 -20.23 -5.91 10.46
C PRO A 81 -21.54 -6.37 9.80
N VAL A 82 -22.25 -7.30 10.44
CA VAL A 82 -23.55 -7.80 9.97
C VAL A 82 -24.57 -6.66 9.92
N PRO A 83 -25.10 -6.26 8.75
CA PRO A 83 -25.92 -5.07 8.65
C PRO A 83 -27.20 -5.16 9.49
N SER A 84 -27.48 -4.10 10.25
CA SER A 84 -28.76 -3.92 10.94
C SER A 84 -29.07 -2.43 11.15
N ASP A 85 -30.35 -2.11 11.36
CA ASP A 85 -30.79 -0.75 11.70
C ASP A 85 -30.17 -0.22 13.01
N GLU A 86 -29.64 -1.08 13.88
CA GLU A 86 -28.95 -0.68 15.11
C GLU A 86 -27.58 -0.08 14.82
N ILE A 87 -26.82 -0.68 13.92
CA ILE A 87 -25.41 -0.32 13.66
C ILE A 87 -25.21 0.50 12.38
N GLY A 88 -26.22 0.56 11.51
CA GLY A 88 -26.08 1.05 10.14
C GLY A 88 -27.06 2.13 9.71
N ILE A 89 -26.63 2.90 8.71
CA ILE A 89 -27.47 3.68 7.80
C ILE A 89 -27.34 3.10 6.39
N PHE A 90 -28.47 3.01 5.69
CA PHE A 90 -28.59 2.24 4.47
C PHE A 90 -28.83 3.14 3.25
N ALA A 91 -28.06 2.92 2.18
CA ALA A 91 -28.19 3.64 0.91
C ALA A 91 -28.51 2.69 -0.26
N ALA A 92 -29.54 2.99 -1.04
CA ALA A 92 -29.94 2.22 -2.23
C ALA A 92 -30.51 3.14 -3.32
N GLN A 93 -30.28 2.86 -4.61
CA GLN A 93 -30.73 3.72 -5.71
C GLN A 93 -32.26 3.90 -5.80
N THR A 94 -33.02 2.96 -5.26
CA THR A 94 -34.49 2.95 -5.18
C THR A 94 -35.03 3.76 -3.99
N GLY A 95 -34.16 4.14 -3.05
CA GLY A 95 -34.49 4.86 -1.83
C GLY A 95 -34.89 6.32 -2.06
N GLY A 96 -35.12 7.04 -0.96
CA GLY A 96 -35.44 8.47 -0.95
C GLY A 96 -34.57 9.23 0.04
N ASP A 97 -33.98 10.38 -0.33
CA ASP A 97 -33.10 11.14 0.58
C ASP A 97 -33.84 11.77 1.78
N ASP A 98 -35.18 11.73 1.76
CA ASP A 98 -36.08 12.07 2.88
C ASP A 98 -36.40 10.87 3.79
N ALA A 99 -35.98 9.66 3.41
CA ALA A 99 -36.13 8.45 4.21
C ALA A 99 -35.22 8.48 5.45
N PRO A 100 -35.53 7.69 6.50
CA PRO A 100 -34.71 7.62 7.71
C PRO A 100 -33.36 6.91 7.51
N GLY A 101 -33.15 6.22 6.38
CA GLY A 101 -31.93 5.47 6.12
C GLY A 101 -31.89 4.12 6.84
N THR A 102 -33.05 3.48 7.03
CA THR A 102 -33.16 2.11 7.57
C THR A 102 -33.12 1.08 6.44
N MET A 103 -32.91 -0.20 6.74
CA MET A 103 -32.93 -1.30 5.75
C MET A 103 -34.20 -1.30 4.90
N ALA A 104 -35.36 -1.03 5.52
CA ALA A 104 -36.66 -1.01 4.87
C ALA A 104 -36.97 0.33 4.16
N GLN A 105 -36.27 1.41 4.51
CA GLN A 105 -36.44 2.75 3.93
C GLN A 105 -35.06 3.40 3.75
N PRO A 106 -34.24 2.87 2.83
CA PRO A 106 -32.89 3.39 2.60
C PRO A 106 -32.95 4.79 2.00
N VAL A 107 -31.90 5.57 2.23
CA VAL A 107 -31.70 6.83 1.51
C VAL A 107 -31.18 6.57 0.11
N ARG A 108 -31.33 7.55 -0.80
CA ARG A 108 -30.97 7.36 -2.21
C ARG A 108 -29.48 7.58 -2.47
N THR A 109 -28.87 8.54 -1.78
CA THR A 109 -27.48 8.97 -1.99
C THR A 109 -26.58 8.54 -0.83
N ILE A 110 -25.31 8.26 -1.14
CA ILE A 110 -24.31 7.91 -0.14
C ILE A 110 -23.97 9.14 0.70
N GLY A 111 -23.90 10.33 0.11
CA GLY A 111 -23.69 11.58 0.83
C GLY A 111 -24.74 11.79 1.93
N ARG A 112 -26.02 11.52 1.64
CA ARG A 112 -27.08 11.60 2.66
C ARG A 112 -26.92 10.56 3.76
N ALA A 113 -26.53 9.33 3.40
CA ALA A 113 -26.27 8.28 4.38
C ALA A 113 -25.13 8.66 5.32
N MET A 114 -24.05 9.26 4.80
CA MET A 114 -22.92 9.75 5.59
C MET A 114 -23.32 10.82 6.60
N GLU A 115 -24.17 11.77 6.22
CA GLU A 115 -24.69 12.78 7.16
C GLU A 115 -25.45 12.15 8.33
N LEU A 116 -26.34 11.20 8.03
CA LEU A 116 -27.15 10.51 9.04
C LEU A 116 -26.29 9.61 9.92
N ALA A 117 -25.36 8.86 9.33
CA ALA A 117 -24.44 7.97 10.01
C ALA A 117 -23.51 8.76 10.93
N PHE A 118 -23.00 9.90 10.45
CA PHE A 118 -22.22 10.80 11.26
C PHE A 118 -23.02 11.31 12.47
N ALA A 119 -24.27 11.72 12.29
CA ALA A 119 -25.10 12.20 13.40
C ALA A 119 -25.48 11.09 14.40
N ALA A 120 -25.63 9.84 13.93
CA ALA A 120 -26.06 8.71 14.72
C ALA A 120 -24.92 7.84 15.28
N ASP A 121 -23.67 8.14 14.92
CA ASP A 121 -22.49 7.33 15.26
C ASP A 121 -22.60 5.88 14.74
N LYS A 122 -22.96 5.74 13.46
CA LYS A 122 -23.20 4.46 12.78
C LYS A 122 -22.30 4.30 11.56
N ALA A 123 -22.23 3.07 11.04
CA ALA A 123 -21.66 2.78 9.74
C ALA A 123 -22.65 3.08 8.60
N VAL A 124 -22.17 3.09 7.36
CA VAL A 124 -22.98 3.15 6.14
C VAL A 124 -22.85 1.85 5.35
N PHE A 125 -23.99 1.26 5.01
CA PHE A 125 -24.11 0.09 4.14
C PHE A 125 -24.74 0.50 2.81
N VAL A 126 -24.10 0.17 1.71
CA VAL A 126 -24.51 0.63 0.37
C VAL A 126 -24.87 -0.56 -0.50
N ALA A 127 -26.10 -0.56 -0.98
CA ALA A 127 -26.55 -1.55 -1.95
C ALA A 127 -25.82 -1.39 -3.29
N ARG A 128 -25.85 -2.44 -4.11
CA ARG A 128 -25.36 -2.41 -5.48
C ARG A 128 -26.00 -1.28 -6.26
N GLY A 129 -25.24 -0.70 -7.18
CA GLY A 129 -25.73 0.41 -8.00
C GLY A 129 -24.63 1.38 -8.38
N HIS A 130 -25.03 2.42 -9.12
CA HIS A 130 -24.11 3.44 -9.63
C HIS A 130 -24.42 4.83 -9.05
N TYR A 131 -23.58 5.28 -8.15
CA TYR A 131 -23.73 6.52 -7.40
C TYR A 131 -22.82 7.60 -8.01
N ARG A 132 -23.43 8.55 -8.71
CA ARG A 132 -22.74 9.65 -9.39
C ARG A 132 -22.60 10.86 -8.49
N GLU A 133 -21.71 10.73 -7.51
CA GLU A 133 -21.45 11.75 -6.49
C GLU A 133 -19.98 11.67 -6.04
N ALA A 134 -19.52 12.74 -5.38
CA ALA A 134 -18.27 12.71 -4.64
C ALA A 134 -18.60 12.46 -3.17
N VAL A 135 -18.07 11.38 -2.59
CA VAL A 135 -18.42 10.95 -1.23
C VAL A 135 -17.41 11.50 -0.23
N GLN A 136 -17.90 12.08 0.86
CA GLN A 136 -17.08 12.41 2.02
C GLN A 136 -17.32 11.36 3.11
N ALA A 137 -16.38 10.42 3.25
CA ALA A 137 -16.45 9.35 4.23
C ALA A 137 -15.99 9.86 5.60
N VAL A 138 -16.96 10.07 6.50
CA VAL A 138 -16.79 10.52 7.89
C VAL A 138 -17.24 9.45 8.90
N ALA A 139 -17.66 8.31 8.38
CA ALA A 139 -18.01 7.08 9.07
C ALA A 139 -17.63 5.89 8.16
N SER A 140 -17.48 4.70 8.73
CA SER A 140 -17.14 3.51 7.96
C SER A 140 -18.19 3.22 6.88
N LEU A 141 -17.72 2.84 5.70
CA LEU A 141 -18.46 2.76 4.46
C LEU A 141 -18.25 1.38 3.84
N TYR A 142 -19.33 0.61 3.72
CA TYR A 142 -19.32 -0.78 3.23
C TYR A 142 -20.22 -0.94 2.00
N GLY A 143 -19.63 -1.37 0.89
CA GLY A 143 -20.32 -1.69 -0.36
C GLY A 143 -20.55 -3.19 -0.54
N GLY A 144 -21.15 -3.57 -1.66
CA GLY A 144 -21.34 -4.99 -2.03
C GLY A 144 -22.62 -5.63 -1.51
N TYR A 145 -23.65 -4.85 -1.17
CA TYR A 145 -24.91 -5.40 -0.62
C TYR A 145 -26.01 -5.51 -1.67
N GLU A 146 -26.85 -6.53 -1.59
CA GLU A 146 -28.13 -6.52 -2.30
C GLU A 146 -29.21 -5.77 -1.48
N GLU A 147 -30.18 -5.18 -2.15
CA GLU A 147 -31.13 -4.24 -1.52
C GLU A 147 -32.24 -4.90 -0.70
N ALA A 148 -32.66 -6.11 -1.07
CA ALA A 148 -33.87 -6.74 -0.53
C ALA A 148 -33.65 -7.38 0.85
N GLY A 149 -32.51 -8.03 1.05
CA GLY A 149 -32.12 -8.72 2.28
C GLY A 149 -30.80 -8.23 2.88
N TRP A 150 -30.09 -7.31 2.22
CA TRP A 150 -28.77 -6.82 2.64
C TRP A 150 -27.75 -7.94 2.84
N THR A 151 -27.82 -9.00 2.03
CA THR A 151 -26.73 -9.97 1.95
C THR A 151 -25.56 -9.39 1.16
N ARG A 152 -24.34 -9.75 1.54
CA ARG A 152 -23.13 -9.20 0.95
C ARG A 152 -22.48 -10.19 0.00
N ASP A 153 -22.13 -9.70 -1.19
CA ASP A 153 -21.36 -10.42 -2.20
C ASP A 153 -20.74 -9.35 -3.11
N LEU A 154 -19.42 -9.16 -3.01
CA LEU A 154 -18.72 -8.10 -3.74
C LEU A 154 -18.80 -8.30 -5.26
N ALA A 155 -18.84 -9.54 -5.72
CA ALA A 155 -18.89 -9.89 -7.13
C ALA A 155 -20.31 -9.72 -7.70
N ALA A 156 -21.35 -10.21 -7.01
CA ALA A 156 -22.73 -10.13 -7.47
C ALA A 156 -23.39 -8.76 -7.23
N ASN A 157 -22.91 -7.99 -6.26
CA ASN A 157 -23.55 -6.75 -5.80
C ASN A 157 -22.64 -5.52 -5.90
N ALA A 158 -21.92 -5.39 -7.02
CA ALA A 158 -21.01 -4.28 -7.27
C ALA A 158 -21.62 -2.88 -7.00
N THR A 159 -20.89 -2.09 -6.19
CA THR A 159 -21.24 -0.71 -5.85
C THR A 159 -20.24 0.26 -6.49
N TYR A 160 -20.71 1.14 -7.36
CA TYR A 160 -19.89 2.09 -8.10
C TYR A 160 -20.05 3.52 -7.55
N ILE A 161 -18.94 4.19 -7.27
CA ILE A 161 -18.86 5.63 -6.98
C ILE A 161 -18.16 6.32 -8.15
N GLU A 162 -18.87 7.16 -8.89
CA GLU A 162 -18.32 7.95 -10.01
C GLU A 162 -18.36 9.43 -9.66
N ALA A 163 -17.18 9.99 -9.39
CA ALA A 163 -17.09 11.41 -9.05
C ALA A 163 -17.38 12.32 -10.25
N PRO A 164 -18.05 13.47 -10.01
CA PRO A 164 -18.15 14.53 -11.00
C PRO A 164 -16.78 15.16 -11.29
N LEU A 165 -16.71 16.01 -12.32
CA LEU A 165 -15.49 16.71 -12.73
C LEU A 165 -14.76 17.40 -11.57
N ASP A 166 -13.43 17.34 -11.60
CA ASP A 166 -12.52 17.99 -10.64
C ASP A 166 -12.79 17.61 -9.17
N ARG A 167 -13.26 16.39 -8.91
CA ARG A 167 -13.51 15.86 -7.57
C ARG A 167 -12.88 14.48 -7.38
N ALA A 168 -12.42 14.22 -6.15
CA ALA A 168 -12.08 12.88 -5.73
C ALA A 168 -13.34 12.01 -5.68
N GLY A 169 -13.20 10.71 -5.96
CA GLY A 169 -14.28 9.72 -5.79
C GLY A 169 -14.74 9.67 -4.34
N VAL A 170 -13.81 9.34 -3.46
CA VAL A 170 -14.00 9.34 -2.01
C VAL A 170 -12.98 10.26 -1.35
N THR A 171 -13.41 11.07 -0.40
CA THR A 171 -12.53 11.75 0.55
C THR A 171 -12.78 11.17 1.93
N ALA A 172 -11.82 10.41 2.44
CA ALA A 172 -11.85 9.84 3.78
C ALA A 172 -11.28 10.87 4.76
N SER A 173 -12.11 11.34 5.68
CA SER A 173 -11.69 12.26 6.74
C SER A 173 -12.50 11.97 7.98
N GLY A 174 -11.91 11.27 8.93
CA GLY A 174 -12.56 10.91 10.17
C GLY A 174 -12.44 12.01 11.23
N THR A 175 -12.70 11.59 12.46
CA THR A 175 -12.14 12.25 13.64
C THR A 175 -11.65 11.14 14.54
N ALA A 176 -10.43 11.25 15.07
CA ALA A 176 -9.83 10.24 15.96
C ALA A 176 -10.72 9.80 17.13
N ALA A 177 -11.75 10.58 17.49
CA ALA A 177 -12.74 10.23 18.49
C ALA A 177 -13.66 9.06 18.11
N ARG A 178 -13.70 8.62 16.85
CA ARG A 178 -14.64 7.59 16.34
C ARG A 178 -14.00 6.26 15.99
N GLY A 179 -12.73 6.08 16.35
CA GLY A 179 -11.96 4.90 15.97
C GLY A 179 -11.61 4.89 14.48
N GLU A 180 -11.28 3.70 14.00
CA GLU A 180 -10.85 3.43 12.63
C GLU A 180 -11.99 3.67 11.62
N LEU A 181 -11.68 4.40 10.55
CA LEU A 181 -12.58 4.58 9.41
C LEU A 181 -12.28 3.52 8.35
N VAL A 182 -13.27 2.71 7.99
CA VAL A 182 -13.13 1.69 6.95
C VAL A 182 -13.82 2.13 5.66
N VAL A 183 -13.19 1.96 4.50
CA VAL A 183 -13.83 2.07 3.18
C VAL A 183 -13.59 0.78 2.40
N GLU A 184 -14.67 0.09 2.03
CA GLU A 184 -14.56 -1.30 1.59
C GLU A 184 -15.61 -1.75 0.58
N GLY A 185 -15.19 -2.50 -0.45
CA GLY A 185 -16.10 -3.17 -1.38
C GLY A 185 -16.66 -2.25 -2.47
N PHE A 186 -15.90 -1.25 -2.92
CA PHE A 186 -16.33 -0.28 -3.93
C PHE A 186 -15.49 -0.32 -5.21
N HIS A 187 -16.16 -0.03 -6.33
CA HIS A 187 -15.49 0.52 -7.51
C HIS A 187 -15.51 2.05 -7.42
N VAL A 188 -14.38 2.68 -7.19
CA VAL A 188 -14.25 4.14 -7.04
C VAL A 188 -13.55 4.74 -8.26
N GLN A 189 -14.23 5.65 -8.94
CA GLN A 189 -13.69 6.39 -10.08
C GLN A 189 -13.62 7.88 -9.76
N GLY A 190 -12.40 8.41 -9.68
CA GLY A 190 -12.13 9.84 -9.60
C GLY A 190 -12.62 10.59 -10.84
N GLY A 191 -13.03 11.84 -10.68
CA GLY A 191 -13.53 12.67 -11.77
C GLY A 191 -12.43 13.05 -12.75
N PHE A 192 -12.80 13.28 -14.02
CA PHE A 192 -11.91 13.96 -14.97
C PHE A 192 -11.52 15.32 -14.42
N ALA A 193 -10.25 15.70 -14.55
CA ALA A 193 -9.75 16.94 -13.97
C ALA A 193 -8.81 17.73 -14.89
N GLN A 194 -8.67 19.04 -14.64
CA GLN A 194 -7.69 19.87 -15.35
C GLN A 194 -6.28 19.79 -14.76
N ASP A 195 -6.17 19.69 -13.44
CA ASP A 195 -4.88 19.72 -12.73
C ASP A 195 -4.63 18.42 -11.96
N THR A 196 -5.57 18.05 -11.08
CA THR A 196 -5.41 16.89 -10.20
C THR A 196 -6.67 16.03 -10.20
N SER A 197 -6.51 14.73 -10.45
CA SER A 197 -7.58 13.74 -10.25
C SER A 197 -7.17 12.72 -9.21
N ILE A 198 -8.09 12.36 -8.31
CA ILE A 198 -7.84 11.43 -7.21
C ILE A 198 -8.97 10.39 -7.16
N GLY A 199 -8.65 9.10 -7.04
CA GLY A 199 -9.65 8.07 -6.74
C GLY A 199 -10.14 8.21 -5.30
N VAL A 200 -9.25 7.92 -4.35
CA VAL A 200 -9.49 8.08 -2.90
C VAL A 200 -8.47 9.05 -2.30
N ASP A 201 -8.95 10.07 -1.59
CA ASP A 201 -8.14 11.06 -0.87
C ASP A 201 -8.30 10.86 0.64
N ILE A 202 -7.25 10.38 1.31
CA ILE A 202 -7.22 10.15 2.75
C ILE A 202 -6.63 11.37 3.45
N ARG A 203 -7.44 11.98 4.31
CA ARG A 203 -7.11 13.18 5.06
C ARG A 203 -7.43 12.97 6.53
N ARG A 204 -6.38 12.78 7.33
CA ARG A 204 -6.46 12.64 8.79
C ARG A 204 -7.00 11.29 9.23
N ASP A 205 -6.62 10.94 10.45
CA ASP A 205 -7.08 9.77 11.20
C ASP A 205 -6.47 8.43 10.81
N GLU A 206 -7.01 7.37 11.41
CA GLU A 206 -6.71 5.98 11.15
C GLU A 206 -7.71 5.46 10.10
N VAL A 207 -7.22 5.07 8.93
CA VAL A 207 -8.05 4.66 7.79
C VAL A 207 -7.63 3.30 7.26
N THR A 208 -8.61 2.41 7.07
CA THR A 208 -8.43 1.16 6.35
C THR A 208 -9.18 1.18 5.03
N LEU A 209 -8.44 0.96 3.94
CA LEU A 209 -9.00 0.70 2.61
C LEU A 209 -8.84 -0.77 2.29
N ARG A 210 -9.93 -1.49 2.02
CA ARG A 210 -9.83 -2.89 1.60
C ARG A 210 -10.82 -3.33 0.53
N TRP A 211 -10.42 -4.28 -0.31
CA TRP A 211 -11.27 -4.86 -1.36
C TRP A 211 -11.95 -3.83 -2.26
N ASN A 212 -11.22 -2.77 -2.63
CA ASN A 212 -11.70 -1.75 -3.55
C ASN A 212 -11.01 -1.86 -4.90
N ASP A 213 -11.75 -1.52 -5.95
CA ASP A 213 -11.19 -1.18 -7.26
C ASP A 213 -11.18 0.35 -7.40
N ILE A 214 -10.01 0.95 -7.27
CA ILE A 214 -9.83 2.40 -7.21
C ILE A 214 -9.11 2.87 -8.49
N ALA A 215 -9.76 3.79 -9.20
CA ALA A 215 -9.19 4.45 -10.37
C ALA A 215 -9.27 5.97 -10.23
N ALA A 216 -8.15 6.65 -10.45
CA ALA A 216 -8.19 8.09 -10.67
C ALA A 216 -8.78 8.41 -12.06
N GLY A 217 -9.33 9.62 -12.21
CA GLY A 217 -9.78 10.13 -13.49
C GLY A 217 -8.64 10.57 -14.40
N THR A 218 -8.98 10.83 -15.66
CA THR A 218 -8.04 11.41 -16.63
C THR A 218 -7.79 12.88 -16.32
N VAL A 219 -6.53 13.31 -16.45
CA VAL A 219 -6.11 14.70 -16.29
C VAL A 219 -5.75 15.30 -17.64
N TRP A 220 -6.27 16.50 -17.91
CA TRP A 220 -5.96 17.25 -19.13
C TRP A 220 -5.55 18.69 -18.80
N THR A 221 -4.27 19.01 -19.02
CA THR A 221 -3.73 20.35 -18.78
C THR A 221 -3.15 20.97 -20.06
N TYR A 222 -3.27 22.29 -20.22
CA TYR A 222 -2.81 23.04 -21.40
C TYR A 222 -1.47 23.78 -21.19
N GLY A 223 -0.87 23.66 -20.01
CA GLY A 223 0.38 24.36 -19.71
C GLY A 223 0.84 24.30 -18.25
N GLY A 224 0.12 23.57 -17.39
CA GLY A 224 0.54 23.24 -16.03
C GLY A 224 1.06 21.81 -15.92
N GLY A 225 1.47 21.43 -14.71
CA GLY A 225 1.66 20.03 -14.39
C GLY A 225 0.32 19.31 -14.22
N GLY A 226 0.32 17.99 -14.40
CA GLY A 226 -0.88 17.15 -14.22
C GLY A 226 -0.61 16.01 -13.24
N LEU A 227 -1.47 15.85 -12.24
CA LEU A 227 -1.32 14.88 -11.15
C LEU A 227 -2.51 13.93 -11.15
N SER A 228 -2.26 12.63 -11.19
CA SER A 228 -3.34 11.64 -11.17
C SER A 228 -3.02 10.58 -10.13
N TYR A 229 -3.79 10.52 -9.05
CA TYR A 229 -3.52 9.64 -7.91
C TYR A 229 -4.62 8.61 -7.75
N GLY A 230 -4.29 7.31 -7.79
CA GLY A 230 -5.26 6.28 -7.43
C GLY A 230 -5.72 6.50 -5.99
N VAL A 231 -4.75 6.47 -5.06
CA VAL A 231 -4.91 6.86 -3.67
C VAL A 231 -3.91 7.98 -3.33
N SER A 232 -4.37 8.99 -2.61
CA SER A 232 -3.53 10.03 -2.02
C SER A 232 -3.67 10.00 -0.51
N VAL A 233 -2.55 9.98 0.21
CA VAL A 233 -2.50 10.02 1.68
C VAL A 233 -1.81 11.30 2.12
N GLY A 234 -2.57 12.17 2.78
CA GLY A 234 -2.07 13.38 3.43
C GLY A 234 -1.75 13.15 4.91
N ASP A 235 -1.81 14.23 5.70
CA ASP A 235 -1.58 14.22 7.16
C ASP A 235 -2.55 13.25 7.87
N SER A 236 -2.17 12.00 8.07
CA SER A 236 -2.97 10.94 8.69
C SER A 236 -2.16 10.24 9.78
N ALA A 237 -2.82 9.55 10.71
CA ALA A 237 -2.12 8.92 11.84
C ALA A 237 -1.54 7.56 11.43
N ALA A 238 -2.41 6.67 10.93
CA ALA A 238 -2.04 5.37 10.40
C ALA A 238 -2.96 5.03 9.23
N VAL A 239 -2.43 4.40 8.19
CA VAL A 239 -3.23 3.97 7.05
C VAL A 239 -2.88 2.54 6.70
N LEU A 240 -3.90 1.69 6.63
CA LEU A 240 -3.80 0.32 6.17
C LEU A 240 -4.52 0.20 4.82
N ILE A 241 -3.81 -0.25 3.79
CA ILE A 241 -4.35 -0.44 2.44
C ILE A 241 -4.16 -1.91 2.09
N VAL A 242 -5.26 -2.68 2.02
CA VAL A 242 -5.21 -4.15 1.91
C VAL A 242 -6.04 -4.64 0.73
N ASP A 243 -5.49 -5.48 -0.14
CA ASP A 243 -6.24 -6.17 -1.20
C ASP A 243 -7.07 -5.24 -2.11
N ASN A 244 -6.47 -4.13 -2.54
CA ASN A 244 -7.09 -3.20 -3.50
C ASN A 244 -6.46 -3.33 -4.90
N ASP A 245 -7.25 -3.12 -5.97
CA ASP A 245 -6.73 -2.81 -7.30
C ASP A 245 -6.72 -1.28 -7.46
N ILE A 246 -5.53 -0.67 -7.43
CA ILE A 246 -5.35 0.79 -7.42
C ILE A 246 -4.67 1.23 -8.71
N ARG A 247 -5.30 2.17 -9.42
CA ARG A 247 -4.85 2.63 -10.73
C ARG A 247 -4.86 4.15 -10.80
N ALA A 248 -3.73 4.74 -11.14
CA ALA A 248 -3.73 6.13 -11.56
C ALA A 248 -4.35 6.28 -12.96
N GLY A 249 -4.93 7.45 -13.20
CA GLY A 249 -5.49 7.81 -14.48
C GLY A 249 -4.43 8.23 -15.49
N LYS A 250 -4.87 8.51 -16.71
CA LYS A 250 -4.00 9.04 -17.77
C LYS A 250 -3.77 10.53 -17.55
N VAL A 251 -2.56 11.00 -17.79
CA VAL A 251 -2.26 12.44 -17.78
C VAL A 251 -1.88 12.87 -19.19
N PHE A 252 -2.59 13.88 -19.70
CA PHE A 252 -2.31 14.56 -20.96
C PHE A 252 -1.77 15.94 -20.64
N ALA A 253 -0.45 16.10 -20.65
CA ALA A 253 0.22 17.36 -20.32
C ALA A 253 1.29 17.68 -21.38
N PRO A 254 1.25 18.85 -22.04
CA PRO A 254 2.33 19.29 -22.93
C PRO A 254 3.54 19.85 -22.15
N ALA A 255 3.44 19.96 -20.82
CA ALA A 255 4.45 20.56 -19.95
C ALA A 255 5.33 19.51 -19.26
N SER A 256 6.41 19.97 -18.62
CA SER A 256 7.49 19.15 -18.06
C SER A 256 7.17 18.50 -16.71
N TYR A 257 5.90 18.35 -16.32
CA TYR A 257 5.58 17.77 -15.00
C TYR A 257 4.24 17.03 -15.00
N ALA A 258 4.25 15.77 -15.39
CA ALA A 258 3.10 14.89 -15.30
C ALA A 258 3.45 13.65 -14.50
N GLN A 259 2.66 13.39 -13.46
CA GLN A 259 2.91 12.34 -12.48
C GLN A 259 1.62 11.59 -12.15
N PRO A 260 1.26 10.57 -12.94
CA PRO A 260 0.29 9.59 -12.50
C PRO A 260 0.94 8.60 -11.52
N VAL A 261 0.45 8.61 -10.28
CA VAL A 261 0.95 7.81 -9.16
C VAL A 261 -0.16 6.89 -8.66
N GLY A 262 0.07 5.58 -8.60
CA GLY A 262 -0.92 4.64 -8.05
C GLY A 262 -1.29 5.00 -6.61
N VAL A 263 -0.30 5.02 -5.71
CA VAL A 263 -0.43 5.46 -4.31
C VAL A 263 0.60 6.54 -4.01
N ASN A 264 0.13 7.73 -3.60
CA ASN A 264 0.97 8.88 -3.24
C ASN A 264 0.87 9.17 -1.74
N LEU A 265 2.00 9.17 -1.03
CA LEU A 265 2.09 9.40 0.42
C LEU A 265 2.87 10.70 0.66
N ASP A 266 2.19 11.78 1.03
CA ASP A 266 2.80 13.12 1.06
C ASP A 266 3.14 13.64 2.46
N ALA A 267 2.54 13.08 3.51
CA ALA A 267 2.79 13.54 4.86
C ALA A 267 2.66 12.42 5.90
N GLY A 268 3.16 12.69 7.11
CA GLY A 268 3.59 11.76 8.16
C GLY A 268 2.56 10.76 8.71
N ALA A 269 2.00 9.95 7.83
CA ALA A 269 1.22 8.77 8.16
C ALA A 269 2.12 7.54 8.18
N ALA A 270 1.96 6.69 9.19
CA ALA A 270 2.49 5.33 9.14
C ALA A 270 1.60 4.53 8.19
N VAL A 271 2.15 4.12 7.03
CA VAL A 271 1.36 3.44 6.00
C VAL A 271 1.84 2.01 5.82
N THR A 272 0.90 1.07 5.86
CA THR A 272 1.11 -0.34 5.52
C THR A 272 0.25 -0.72 4.32
N LEU A 273 0.87 -1.28 3.29
CA LEU A 273 0.23 -1.76 2.08
C LEU A 273 0.38 -3.28 2.02
N VAL A 274 -0.71 -4.03 1.96
CA VAL A 274 -0.71 -5.50 1.89
C VAL A 274 -1.53 -6.00 0.71
N GLY A 275 -1.01 -6.95 -0.07
CA GLY A 275 -1.82 -7.67 -1.07
C GLY A 275 -2.37 -6.79 -2.21
N ASN A 276 -1.89 -5.55 -2.38
CA ASN A 276 -2.48 -4.65 -3.37
C ASN A 276 -1.90 -4.87 -4.76
N ARG A 277 -2.74 -4.69 -5.77
CA ARG A 277 -2.32 -4.48 -7.16
C ARG A 277 -2.29 -2.99 -7.44
N ILE A 278 -1.10 -2.41 -7.57
CA ILE A 278 -0.93 -0.95 -7.71
C ILE A 278 -0.30 -0.62 -9.05
N ARG A 279 -0.95 0.27 -9.81
CA ARG A 279 -0.53 0.67 -11.14
C ARG A 279 -0.38 2.19 -11.26
N GLY A 280 0.81 2.62 -11.67
CA GLY A 280 1.01 3.95 -12.21
C GLY A 280 0.22 4.15 -13.50
N GLY A 281 -0.06 5.39 -13.85
CA GLY A 281 -0.86 5.74 -15.04
C GLY A 281 0.04 6.06 -16.23
N ALA A 282 -0.54 6.00 -17.42
CA ALA A 282 0.18 6.34 -18.64
C ALA A 282 0.27 7.86 -18.79
N VAL A 283 1.40 8.32 -19.34
CA VAL A 283 1.58 9.73 -19.68
C VAL A 283 1.68 9.90 -21.19
N LEU A 284 0.99 10.92 -21.69
CA LEU A 284 0.84 11.17 -23.10
C LEU A 284 1.25 12.62 -23.38
N LEU A 285 2.15 12.79 -24.36
CA LEU A 285 2.55 14.05 -25.00
C LEU A 285 3.75 14.81 -24.40
N SER A 286 4.47 14.32 -23.39
CA SER A 286 5.71 14.96 -22.94
C SER A 286 6.89 13.99 -22.74
N LEU A 287 8.09 14.57 -22.65
CA LEU A 287 9.38 13.87 -22.65
C LEU A 287 9.95 13.68 -21.23
N ASP A 288 9.47 14.43 -20.25
CA ASP A 288 9.99 14.48 -18.86
C ASP A 288 8.96 13.94 -17.85
N GLU A 289 8.31 12.83 -18.19
CA GLU A 289 7.12 12.37 -17.47
C GLU A 289 7.34 11.03 -16.77
N LEU A 290 6.67 10.87 -15.62
CA LEU A 290 6.99 9.83 -14.66
C LEU A 290 5.75 9.04 -14.26
N SER A 291 5.71 7.76 -14.58
CA SER A 291 4.71 6.81 -14.06
C SER A 291 5.24 6.19 -12.77
N ILE A 292 4.50 6.26 -11.67
CA ILE A 292 4.92 5.71 -10.38
C ILE A 292 3.85 4.76 -9.85
N ALA A 293 4.20 3.56 -9.40
CA ALA A 293 3.22 2.73 -8.70
C ALA A 293 3.01 3.26 -7.27
N VAL A 294 4.07 3.37 -6.47
CA VAL A 294 4.02 3.92 -5.11
C VAL A 294 5.06 5.01 -4.92
N GLN A 295 4.64 6.18 -4.43
CA GLN A 295 5.50 7.30 -4.06
C GLN A 295 5.36 7.60 -2.56
N ASN A 296 6.44 7.45 -1.81
CA ASN A 296 6.55 7.87 -0.41
C ASN A 296 7.39 9.15 -0.29
N ARG A 297 6.73 10.30 -0.14
CA ARG A 297 7.32 11.60 0.24
C ARG A 297 7.14 11.92 1.71
N SER A 298 6.52 11.04 2.48
CA SER A 298 6.32 11.24 3.91
C SER A 298 7.65 11.12 4.67
N GLU A 299 7.69 11.70 5.87
CA GLU A 299 8.84 11.60 6.78
C GLU A 299 8.94 10.23 7.47
N LEU A 300 7.95 9.36 7.28
CA LEU A 300 7.87 8.06 7.93
C LEU A 300 8.19 6.92 6.96
N PRO A 301 8.79 5.83 7.45
CA PRO A 301 8.95 4.63 6.65
C PRO A 301 7.59 4.02 6.32
N VAL A 302 7.51 3.40 5.13
CA VAL A 302 6.33 2.68 4.66
C VAL A 302 6.61 1.17 4.64
N VAL A 303 5.60 0.37 4.94
CA VAL A 303 5.66 -1.09 4.89
C VAL A 303 4.85 -1.59 3.69
N LEU A 304 5.45 -2.43 2.86
CA LEU A 304 4.82 -3.07 1.70
C LEU A 304 5.01 -4.59 1.81
N VAL A 305 3.92 -5.34 1.91
CA VAL A 305 3.92 -6.81 1.97
C VAL A 305 3.04 -7.40 0.87
N ASN A 306 3.51 -8.39 0.13
CA ASN A 306 2.70 -9.09 -0.89
C ASN A 306 2.06 -8.19 -1.97
N ASN A 307 2.62 -7.02 -2.26
CA ASN A 307 2.04 -6.14 -3.27
C ASN A 307 2.55 -6.47 -4.66
N GLN A 308 1.66 -6.33 -5.64
CA GLN A 308 2.01 -6.30 -7.05
C GLN A 308 2.10 -4.85 -7.54
N LEU A 309 3.32 -4.36 -7.76
CA LEU A 309 3.55 -3.00 -8.25
C LEU A 309 3.84 -3.02 -9.75
N ALA A 310 3.15 -2.18 -10.52
CA ALA A 310 3.44 -2.02 -11.93
C ALA A 310 3.38 -0.57 -12.40
N THR A 311 4.13 -0.26 -13.45
CA THR A 311 4.08 1.05 -14.11
C THR A 311 3.39 0.92 -15.46
N ALA A 312 2.82 2.02 -15.94
CA ALA A 312 2.37 2.12 -17.32
C ALA A 312 3.49 2.65 -18.23
N PRO A 313 3.33 2.58 -19.57
CA PRO A 313 4.29 3.16 -20.49
C PRO A 313 4.47 4.66 -20.26
N SER A 314 5.72 5.08 -20.08
CA SER A 314 6.13 6.48 -19.84
C SER A 314 7.61 6.68 -20.18
N PRO A 315 8.09 7.94 -20.34
CA PRO A 315 9.51 8.22 -20.47
C PRO A 315 10.35 7.70 -19.30
N TYR A 316 9.87 7.95 -18.08
CA TYR A 316 10.45 7.50 -16.80
C TYR A 316 9.43 6.67 -16.03
N ALA A 317 9.85 5.59 -15.37
CA ALA A 317 8.94 4.71 -14.64
C ALA A 317 9.53 4.18 -13.33
N TYR A 318 8.86 4.41 -12.20
CA TYR A 318 9.29 3.94 -10.88
C TYR A 318 8.28 2.98 -10.27
N GLY A 319 8.72 1.82 -9.80
CA GLY A 319 7.87 0.90 -9.05
C GLY A 319 7.58 1.51 -7.68
N PHE A 320 8.62 1.70 -6.89
CA PHE A 320 8.58 2.33 -5.59
C PHE A 320 9.59 3.48 -5.51
N SER A 321 9.13 4.65 -5.08
CA SER A 321 9.94 5.85 -4.95
C SER A 321 9.82 6.38 -3.53
N THR A 322 10.91 6.39 -2.75
CA THR A 322 10.88 6.83 -1.34
C THR A 322 11.89 7.94 -1.05
N TYR A 323 11.64 8.71 0.00
CA TYR A 323 12.56 9.69 0.58
C TYR A 323 13.05 9.29 1.98
N THR A 324 12.45 8.27 2.61
CA THR A 324 12.70 7.92 4.03
C THR A 324 12.96 6.44 4.27
N GLY A 325 13.14 5.68 3.19
CA GLY A 325 13.31 4.23 3.26
C GLY A 325 11.97 3.51 3.38
N GLY A 326 11.95 2.40 4.10
CA GLY A 326 10.79 1.52 4.27
C GLY A 326 11.16 0.04 4.31
N LEU A 327 10.16 -0.81 4.40
CA LEU A 327 10.29 -2.26 4.33
C LEU A 327 9.44 -2.81 3.19
N LEU A 328 10.06 -3.58 2.31
CA LEU A 328 9.41 -4.31 1.23
C LEU A 328 9.67 -5.80 1.45
N ALA A 329 8.62 -6.55 1.77
CA ALA A 329 8.65 -8.00 1.89
C ALA A 329 7.74 -8.65 0.84
N HIS A 330 8.21 -9.67 0.13
CA HIS A 330 7.35 -10.48 -0.75
C HIS A 330 6.63 -9.71 -1.86
N ASN A 331 7.17 -8.59 -2.33
CA ASN A 331 6.52 -7.82 -3.39
C ASN A 331 6.98 -8.29 -4.77
N THR A 332 6.09 -8.18 -5.76
CA THR A 332 6.43 -8.34 -7.18
C THR A 332 6.37 -6.99 -7.86
N ILE A 333 7.52 -6.44 -8.24
CA ILE A 333 7.62 -5.14 -8.91
C ILE A 333 7.94 -5.34 -10.38
N VAL A 334 7.04 -4.87 -11.24
CA VAL A 334 7.10 -5.08 -12.68
C VAL A 334 7.14 -3.76 -13.41
N ILE A 335 8.28 -3.45 -14.03
CA ILE A 335 8.40 -2.25 -14.85
C ILE A 335 8.51 -2.66 -16.31
N ARG A 336 7.49 -2.29 -17.08
CA ARG A 336 7.45 -2.50 -18.52
C ARG A 336 7.47 -1.15 -19.21
N ASP A 337 8.12 -1.12 -20.36
CA ASP A 337 7.91 -0.08 -21.38
C ASP A 337 8.27 1.36 -20.98
N ALA A 338 9.26 1.54 -20.08
CA ALA A 338 9.86 2.86 -19.92
C ALA A 338 10.79 3.19 -21.10
N GLN A 339 10.79 4.44 -21.58
CA GLN A 339 11.56 4.80 -22.78
C GLN A 339 13.02 5.10 -22.47
N TYR A 340 13.30 5.76 -21.34
CA TYR A 340 14.63 6.30 -21.02
C TYR A 340 15.21 5.74 -19.73
N LEU A 341 14.43 5.70 -18.65
CA LEU A 341 14.95 5.29 -17.35
C LEU A 341 13.85 4.66 -16.51
N SER A 342 14.20 3.59 -15.81
CA SER A 342 13.27 2.97 -14.88
C SER A 342 13.97 2.42 -13.66
N TYR A 343 13.33 2.61 -12.51
CA TYR A 343 13.81 2.13 -11.22
C TYR A 343 12.73 1.26 -10.56
N ALA A 344 13.03 0.00 -10.25
CA ALA A 344 12.09 -0.80 -9.47
C ALA A 344 11.89 -0.18 -8.08
N VAL A 345 13.00 0.21 -7.45
CA VAL A 345 13.05 0.98 -6.22
C VAL A 345 14.04 2.14 -6.41
N VAL A 346 13.62 3.35 -6.06
CA VAL A 346 14.49 4.53 -6.00
C VAL A 346 14.38 5.20 -4.65
N ILE A 347 15.54 5.43 -4.02
CA ILE A 347 15.66 6.31 -2.86
C ILE A 347 16.08 7.68 -3.39
N ASN A 348 15.13 8.60 -3.45
CA ASN A 348 15.40 9.98 -3.81
C ASN A 348 16.17 10.67 -2.68
N GLN A 349 16.88 11.74 -3.00
CA GLN A 349 17.71 12.49 -2.05
C GLN A 349 16.94 12.89 -0.77
N SER A 350 17.03 12.04 0.26
CA SER A 350 16.68 12.28 1.64
C SER A 350 17.62 13.36 2.18
N LEU A 351 17.08 14.56 2.31
CA LEU A 351 17.64 15.57 3.21
C LEU A 351 17.06 15.40 4.63
N ILE A 352 16.15 14.45 4.83
CA ILE A 352 15.22 14.44 5.96
C ILE A 352 15.73 13.55 7.09
N ASP A 353 16.24 12.35 6.78
CA ASP A 353 16.75 11.43 7.81
C ASP A 353 17.98 10.63 7.32
N PRO A 354 19.18 10.85 7.90
CA PRO A 354 20.37 10.07 7.61
C PRO A 354 20.32 8.63 8.17
N GLU A 355 19.38 8.30 9.05
CA GLU A 355 19.20 6.95 9.60
C GLU A 355 18.11 6.14 8.87
N ALA A 356 17.51 6.73 7.83
CA ALA A 356 16.55 6.05 6.97
C ALA A 356 17.07 4.69 6.49
N GLN A 357 16.35 3.62 6.84
CA GLN A 357 16.67 2.26 6.46
C GLN A 357 15.73 1.80 5.35
N LEU A 358 16.29 1.17 4.31
CA LEU A 358 15.51 0.41 3.33
C LEU A 358 15.78 -1.07 3.52
N VAL A 359 14.73 -1.85 3.78
CA VAL A 359 14.81 -3.32 3.88
C VAL A 359 14.06 -3.92 2.70
N LEU A 360 14.75 -4.74 1.91
CA LEU A 360 14.21 -5.50 0.78
C LEU A 360 14.41 -6.99 1.09
N VAL A 361 13.33 -7.70 1.39
CA VAL A 361 13.35 -9.14 1.66
C VAL A 361 12.40 -9.90 0.75
N ASN A 362 12.87 -10.97 0.11
CA ASN A 362 12.04 -11.85 -0.72
C ASN A 362 11.24 -11.15 -1.82
N ASN A 363 11.74 -10.09 -2.44
CA ASN A 363 11.02 -9.42 -3.53
C ASN A 363 11.46 -9.94 -4.91
N ILE A 364 10.55 -9.94 -5.88
CA ILE A 364 10.89 -10.12 -7.30
C ILE A 364 10.85 -8.77 -8.00
N PHE A 365 11.96 -8.39 -8.63
CA PHE A 365 12.06 -7.23 -9.51
C PHE A 365 12.12 -7.72 -10.96
N SER A 366 11.02 -7.54 -11.71
CA SER A 366 10.90 -7.97 -13.09
C SER A 366 10.93 -6.78 -14.05
N MET A 367 12.08 -6.59 -14.69
CA MET A 367 12.37 -5.43 -15.51
C MET A 367 12.25 -5.77 -17.00
N GLY A 368 11.46 -5.00 -17.74
CA GLY A 368 11.31 -5.16 -19.18
C GLY A 368 12.50 -4.64 -19.98
N ALA A 369 12.69 -5.16 -21.20
CA ALA A 369 13.63 -4.62 -22.16
C ALA A 369 13.23 -3.20 -22.57
N GLN A 370 14.20 -2.29 -22.62
CA GLN A 370 13.99 -0.91 -23.06
C GLN A 370 14.87 -0.62 -24.28
N PRO A 371 14.32 -0.10 -25.39
CA PRO A 371 15.11 0.16 -26.59
C PRO A 371 16.26 1.15 -26.37
N ASN A 372 16.03 2.16 -25.52
CA ASN A 372 16.98 3.25 -25.26
C ASN A 372 17.26 3.45 -23.77
N GLY A 373 16.59 2.67 -22.90
CA GLY A 373 16.56 2.93 -21.48
C GLY A 373 17.52 2.06 -20.68
N ARG A 374 17.74 2.49 -19.43
CA ARG A 374 18.58 1.77 -18.46
C ARG A 374 17.69 1.29 -17.33
N PRO A 375 17.19 0.05 -17.37
CA PRO A 375 16.50 -0.51 -16.22
C PRO A 375 17.52 -0.71 -15.09
N VAL A 376 17.14 -0.28 -13.89
CA VAL A 376 17.89 -0.52 -12.66
C VAL A 376 16.92 -1.01 -11.60
N ALA A 377 17.23 -2.10 -10.89
CA ALA A 377 16.32 -2.59 -9.84
C ALA A 377 16.30 -1.63 -8.66
N LEU A 378 17.47 -1.32 -8.11
CA LEU A 378 17.60 -0.43 -6.97
C LEU A 378 18.54 0.73 -7.29
N CYS A 379 18.08 1.95 -7.07
CA CYS A 379 18.90 3.14 -7.18
C CYS A 379 18.93 3.92 -5.86
N SER A 380 20.13 4.19 -5.36
CA SER A 380 20.37 5.11 -4.25
C SER A 380 21.29 6.26 -4.69
N TRP A 381 20.77 7.47 -4.56
CA TRP A 381 21.49 8.70 -4.89
C TRP A 381 22.28 9.29 -3.70
N ILE A 382 22.27 8.61 -2.55
CA ILE A 382 22.76 9.15 -1.28
C ILE A 382 23.85 8.25 -0.72
N LYS A 383 24.81 8.86 -0.01
CA LYS A 383 25.91 8.13 0.61
C LYS A 383 25.56 7.51 1.97
N HIS A 384 24.35 7.71 2.47
CA HIS A 384 23.99 7.46 3.88
C HIS A 384 22.89 6.42 4.09
N ASP A 385 22.33 5.85 3.04
CA ASP A 385 21.23 4.90 3.21
C ASP A 385 21.74 3.59 3.81
N ARG A 386 21.05 3.03 4.79
CA ARG A 386 21.34 1.71 5.35
C ARG A 386 20.45 0.70 4.63
N ILE A 387 20.95 0.08 3.58
CA ILE A 387 20.15 -0.81 2.73
C ILE A 387 20.44 -2.25 3.10
N THR A 388 19.38 -2.99 3.44
CA THR A 388 19.38 -4.45 3.59
C THR A 388 18.67 -5.04 2.36
N ALA A 389 19.35 -5.91 1.61
CA ALA A 389 18.77 -6.58 0.45
C ALA A 389 19.05 -8.08 0.53
N VAL A 390 18.08 -8.87 0.95
CA VAL A 390 18.25 -10.30 1.22
C VAL A 390 17.19 -11.14 0.54
N GLY A 391 17.60 -12.25 -0.09
CA GLY A 391 16.67 -13.20 -0.69
C GLY A 391 15.83 -12.61 -1.83
N ASN A 392 16.29 -11.57 -2.54
CA ASN A 392 15.52 -10.98 -3.65
C ASN A 392 15.91 -11.58 -5.00
N ASP A 393 14.99 -11.63 -5.97
CA ASP A 393 15.31 -11.94 -7.36
C ASP A 393 15.33 -10.67 -8.22
N PHE A 394 16.47 -10.44 -8.88
CA PHE A 394 16.67 -9.32 -9.79
C PHE A 394 16.65 -9.81 -11.24
N HIS A 395 15.47 -9.81 -11.85
CA HIS A 395 15.25 -10.25 -13.22
C HIS A 395 15.17 -9.08 -14.21
N GLY A 396 15.94 -9.14 -15.29
CA GLY A 396 15.89 -8.13 -16.34
C GLY A 396 16.54 -8.56 -17.66
N PRO A 397 16.47 -7.70 -18.69
CA PRO A 397 17.13 -7.94 -19.97
C PRO A 397 18.67 -7.95 -19.82
N ALA A 398 19.36 -8.43 -20.86
CA ALA A 398 20.82 -8.29 -20.92
C ALA A 398 21.24 -6.81 -20.82
N GLY A 399 22.23 -6.50 -19.98
CA GLY A 399 22.72 -5.14 -19.75
C GLY A 399 21.96 -4.36 -18.67
N PHE A 400 20.97 -4.97 -18.02
CA PHE A 400 20.32 -4.48 -16.81
C PHE A 400 21.31 -4.33 -15.64
N HIS A 401 21.14 -3.30 -14.82
CA HIS A 401 21.88 -3.14 -13.57
C HIS A 401 21.01 -3.53 -12.38
N LEU A 402 21.52 -4.38 -11.50
CA LEU A 402 20.75 -4.78 -10.31
C LEU A 402 20.68 -3.60 -9.33
N ILE A 403 21.82 -2.96 -9.09
CA ILE A 403 21.95 -1.81 -8.18
C ILE A 403 22.78 -0.69 -8.84
N GLU A 404 22.32 0.54 -8.67
CA GLU A 404 23.08 1.78 -8.86
C GLU A 404 23.25 2.46 -7.49
N ALA A 405 24.49 2.59 -7.01
CA ALA A 405 24.80 3.24 -5.74
C ALA A 405 26.07 4.07 -5.87
N ASP A 406 26.02 5.35 -5.48
CA ASP A 406 27.12 6.33 -5.62
C ASP A 406 27.74 6.34 -7.04
N LEU A 407 26.87 6.34 -8.06
CA LEU A 407 27.22 6.30 -9.49
C LEU A 407 27.97 5.03 -9.94
N ALA A 408 28.07 4.02 -9.07
CA ALA A 408 28.61 2.71 -9.40
C ALA A 408 27.48 1.72 -9.70
N TYR A 409 27.71 0.87 -10.71
CA TYR A 409 26.76 -0.15 -11.14
C TYR A 409 27.20 -1.54 -10.69
N PHE A 410 26.22 -2.31 -10.19
CA PHE A 410 26.36 -3.70 -9.75
C PHE A 410 25.40 -4.55 -10.60
N ASP A 411 25.97 -5.36 -11.47
CA ASP A 411 25.32 -5.99 -12.61
C ASP A 411 25.18 -7.51 -12.48
N ASN A 412 25.56 -8.07 -11.33
CA ASN A 412 25.41 -9.49 -11.05
C ASN A 412 25.20 -9.73 -9.54
N PRO A 413 24.53 -10.83 -9.17
CA PRO A 413 24.17 -11.11 -7.77
C PRO A 413 25.39 -11.33 -6.88
N GLU A 414 26.49 -11.88 -7.38
CA GLU A 414 27.73 -12.05 -6.59
C GLU A 414 28.25 -10.71 -6.07
N ARG A 415 28.28 -9.68 -6.92
CA ARG A 415 28.70 -8.33 -6.53
C ARG A 415 27.71 -7.64 -5.58
N VAL A 416 26.42 -7.90 -5.73
CA VAL A 416 25.38 -7.41 -4.81
C VAL A 416 25.54 -8.05 -3.43
N ASN A 417 25.60 -9.39 -3.38
CA ASN A 417 25.76 -10.21 -2.18
C ASN A 417 27.12 -10.01 -1.49
N ALA A 418 28.13 -9.49 -2.19
CA ALA A 418 29.38 -9.09 -1.55
C ALA A 418 29.22 -7.88 -0.60
N CYS A 419 28.11 -7.14 -0.70
CA CYS A 419 27.77 -5.99 0.15
C CYS A 419 28.89 -4.95 0.25
N ARG A 420 29.60 -4.68 -0.86
CA ARG A 420 30.73 -3.72 -0.92
C ARG A 420 30.36 -2.36 -1.51
N TRP A 421 29.08 -2.16 -1.81
CA TRP A 421 28.56 -0.93 -2.39
C TRP A 421 28.19 0.08 -1.30
N THR A 422 28.23 1.36 -1.63
CA THR A 422 27.96 2.45 -0.68
C THR A 422 26.54 2.33 -0.13
N GLY A 423 26.41 2.36 1.20
CA GLY A 423 25.11 2.21 1.88
C GLY A 423 24.67 0.77 2.12
N CYS A 424 25.42 -0.25 1.69
CA CYS A 424 25.07 -1.62 2.02
C CYS A 424 25.23 -1.87 3.53
N ARG A 425 24.14 -2.24 4.19
CA ARG A 425 24.14 -2.78 5.55
C ARG A 425 24.30 -4.30 5.52
N GLU A 426 23.54 -4.95 4.66
CA GLU A 426 23.49 -6.40 4.55
C GLU A 426 22.99 -6.79 3.15
N ALA A 427 23.64 -7.77 2.52
CA ALA A 427 23.13 -8.38 1.30
C ALA A 427 23.62 -9.82 1.16
N HIS A 428 22.71 -10.76 0.96
CA HIS A 428 23.02 -12.16 0.68
C HIS A 428 21.81 -12.86 0.06
N ASP A 429 22.02 -14.06 -0.48
CA ASP A 429 20.99 -14.93 -1.08
C ASP A 429 20.14 -14.28 -2.18
N ASN A 430 20.58 -13.15 -2.74
CA ASN A 430 19.90 -12.57 -3.89
C ASN A 430 20.22 -13.35 -5.17
N LEU A 431 19.21 -13.49 -6.02
CA LEU A 431 19.25 -14.15 -7.30
C LEU A 431 19.20 -13.16 -8.46
N SER A 432 19.51 -13.66 -9.66
CA SER A 432 19.25 -12.99 -10.91
C SER A 432 18.90 -14.05 -11.95
N ALA A 433 17.69 -14.58 -11.82
CA ALA A 433 17.18 -15.64 -12.69
C ALA A 433 15.84 -15.21 -13.31
N ALA A 434 15.28 -15.99 -14.23
CA ALA A 434 13.90 -15.76 -14.63
C ALA A 434 12.99 -16.31 -13.53
N PRO A 435 12.00 -15.55 -13.03
CA PRO A 435 11.11 -16.04 -11.97
C PRO A 435 10.17 -17.14 -12.44
N GLU A 436 10.11 -17.42 -13.75
CA GLU A 436 9.23 -18.43 -14.36
C GLU A 436 7.78 -18.35 -13.88
N PHE A 437 7.20 -17.16 -13.99
CA PHE A 437 5.78 -16.94 -13.75
C PHE A 437 4.91 -17.77 -14.72
N VAL A 438 3.68 -18.09 -14.31
CA VAL A 438 2.65 -18.68 -15.18
C VAL A 438 2.45 -17.82 -16.45
N GLY A 439 2.49 -16.49 -16.31
CA GLY A 439 2.52 -15.53 -17.43
C GLY A 439 1.20 -14.83 -17.68
N GLY A 440 1.12 -13.97 -18.71
CA GLY A 440 -0.13 -13.26 -19.05
C GLY A 440 -0.61 -12.22 -18.01
N GLY A 441 0.23 -11.85 -17.04
CA GLY A 441 -0.16 -10.99 -15.92
C GLY A 441 -0.59 -11.77 -14.67
N ASP A 442 -0.55 -13.10 -14.76
CA ASP A 442 -0.46 -14.02 -13.64
C ASP A 442 1.01 -14.14 -13.21
N TYR A 443 1.25 -13.88 -11.94
CA TYR A 443 2.57 -13.81 -11.32
C TYR A 443 2.77 -14.91 -10.27
N HIS A 444 1.93 -15.94 -10.26
CA HIS A 444 2.23 -17.18 -9.56
C HIS A 444 3.45 -17.84 -10.18
N LEU A 445 4.27 -18.47 -9.35
CA LEU A 445 5.45 -19.22 -9.70
C LEU A 445 5.03 -20.53 -10.37
N THR A 446 5.81 -20.97 -11.35
CA THR A 446 5.65 -22.33 -11.90
C THR A 446 6.49 -23.33 -11.12
N ALA A 447 6.23 -24.63 -11.32
CA ALA A 447 6.98 -25.72 -10.70
C ALA A 447 8.50 -25.69 -10.97
N GLY A 448 8.93 -25.03 -12.04
CA GLY A 448 10.34 -24.89 -12.43
C GLY A 448 11.04 -23.67 -11.83
N SER A 449 10.30 -22.79 -11.16
CA SER A 449 10.81 -21.49 -10.75
C SER A 449 12.05 -21.60 -9.87
N PRO A 450 13.11 -20.82 -10.15
CA PRO A 450 14.26 -20.71 -9.26
C PRO A 450 13.96 -19.89 -8.00
N CYS A 451 12.80 -19.21 -7.93
CA CYS A 451 12.38 -18.45 -6.76
C CYS A 451 11.76 -19.33 -5.66
N ARG A 452 11.43 -20.59 -5.99
CA ARG A 452 10.87 -21.53 -5.02
C ARG A 452 11.91 -22.00 -4.01
N ASP A 453 11.56 -22.01 -2.73
CA ASP A 453 12.38 -22.40 -1.58
C ASP A 453 13.72 -21.61 -1.50
N ALA A 454 13.79 -20.46 -2.15
CA ALA A 454 15.01 -19.66 -2.30
C ALA A 454 15.01 -18.38 -1.47
N GLY A 455 13.86 -18.03 -0.90
CA GLY A 455 13.70 -16.93 0.03
C GLY A 455 14.23 -17.28 1.42
N ILE A 456 14.12 -16.30 2.31
CA ILE A 456 14.52 -16.42 3.70
C ILE A 456 13.37 -16.03 4.63
N ASP A 457 13.46 -16.34 5.92
CA ASP A 457 12.46 -15.91 6.90
C ASP A 457 12.48 -14.38 7.08
N PRO A 458 11.39 -13.64 6.77
CA PRO A 458 11.33 -12.18 6.90
C PRO A 458 11.05 -11.70 8.33
N THR A 459 10.69 -12.59 9.27
CA THR A 459 10.32 -12.24 10.65
C THR A 459 11.39 -11.47 11.45
N PRO A 460 12.71 -11.58 11.17
CA PRO A 460 13.70 -10.71 11.81
C PRO A 460 13.55 -9.21 11.49
N TRP A 461 12.85 -8.86 10.40
CA TRP A 461 12.60 -7.46 10.01
C TRP A 461 11.13 -7.05 10.15
N TYR A 462 10.20 -7.99 10.03
CA TYR A 462 8.77 -7.73 10.15
C TYR A 462 8.03 -9.00 10.59
N ASP A 463 7.57 -9.04 11.84
CA ASP A 463 6.92 -10.20 12.46
C ASP A 463 5.42 -9.97 12.67
N GLU A 464 4.74 -9.52 11.62
CA GLU A 464 3.28 -9.39 11.61
C GLU A 464 2.63 -10.54 10.81
N LEU A 465 1.33 -10.71 10.96
CA LEU A 465 0.57 -11.77 10.30
C LEU A 465 0.73 -11.75 8.77
N TRP A 466 0.86 -10.56 8.17
CA TRP A 466 0.85 -10.34 6.73
C TRP A 466 1.99 -11.00 5.97
N VAL A 467 3.15 -11.22 6.60
CA VAL A 467 4.26 -11.95 5.95
C VAL A 467 4.10 -13.46 6.04
N ARG A 468 3.19 -13.97 6.87
CA ARG A 468 3.01 -15.41 7.08
C ARG A 468 2.09 -16.04 6.04
N TYR A 469 1.56 -15.25 5.12
CA TYR A 469 0.68 -15.71 4.05
C TYR A 469 1.10 -15.08 2.73
N ASP A 470 0.78 -15.73 1.61
CA ASP A 470 0.99 -15.19 0.26
C ASP A 470 -0.24 -14.40 -0.25
N LEU A 471 -0.24 -14.06 -1.54
CA LEU A 471 -1.35 -13.31 -2.16
C LEU A 471 -2.66 -14.12 -2.23
N ASP A 472 -2.60 -15.45 -2.25
CA ASP A 472 -3.77 -16.33 -2.28
C ASP A 472 -4.21 -16.76 -0.88
N GLY A 473 -3.46 -16.38 0.15
CA GLY A 473 -3.71 -16.76 1.53
C GLY A 473 -3.07 -18.05 1.97
N ASN A 474 -2.16 -18.58 1.18
CA ASN A 474 -1.42 -19.77 1.52
C ASN A 474 -0.42 -19.47 2.64
N PRO A 475 -0.32 -20.32 3.68
CA PRO A 475 0.65 -20.10 4.74
C PRO A 475 2.08 -20.22 4.20
N ARG A 476 2.98 -19.39 4.72
CA ARG A 476 4.41 -19.37 4.43
C ARG A 476 5.26 -19.84 5.61
N PRO A 477 6.36 -20.58 5.37
CA PRO A 477 6.68 -21.23 4.10
C PRO A 477 5.76 -22.43 3.82
N TRP A 478 5.52 -22.73 2.55
CA TRP A 478 4.92 -23.98 2.09
C TRP A 478 6.00 -24.93 1.62
N GLY A 479 6.55 -25.71 2.55
CA GLY A 479 7.61 -26.67 2.26
C GLY A 479 8.90 -26.37 3.03
N PRO A 480 10.07 -26.71 2.46
CA PRO A 480 11.35 -26.60 3.18
C PRO A 480 11.88 -25.17 3.33
N GLY A 481 11.45 -24.22 2.51
CA GLY A 481 11.91 -22.85 2.55
C GLY A 481 10.84 -21.86 2.12
N TRP A 482 11.14 -20.56 2.25
CA TRP A 482 10.28 -19.49 1.78
C TRP A 482 10.44 -19.30 0.28
N ASP A 483 9.38 -18.92 -0.41
CA ASP A 483 9.49 -18.47 -1.79
C ASP A 483 9.85 -16.98 -1.88
N ILE A 484 10.59 -16.61 -2.93
CA ILE A 484 10.82 -15.22 -3.29
C ILE A 484 9.60 -14.72 -4.09
N GLY A 485 9.08 -13.55 -3.74
CA GLY A 485 7.93 -12.92 -4.38
C GLY A 485 6.65 -13.03 -3.55
N MET A 486 5.53 -12.66 -4.19
CA MET A 486 4.21 -12.54 -3.55
C MET A 486 3.42 -13.85 -3.52
N ASP A 487 3.89 -14.87 -4.21
CA ASP A 487 3.29 -16.22 -4.27
C ASP A 487 4.12 -17.21 -3.43
N GLU A 488 3.47 -18.24 -2.90
CA GLU A 488 4.09 -19.40 -2.27
C GLU A 488 3.59 -20.67 -2.99
N TYR A 489 4.47 -21.29 -3.78
CA TYR A 489 4.11 -22.36 -4.70
C TYR A 489 3.67 -23.63 -3.98
N LYS A 490 2.37 -23.95 -4.04
CA LYS A 490 1.80 -25.16 -3.42
C LYS A 490 1.92 -26.46 -4.24
N GLY A 491 2.23 -26.39 -5.52
CA GLY A 491 1.99 -27.49 -6.44
C GLY A 491 0.55 -27.52 -6.98
N PRO A 492 0.27 -28.33 -8.01
CA PRO A 492 -1.07 -28.50 -8.59
C PRO A 492 -2.00 -29.37 -7.75
#